data_AF-A0A1B6NYB2-F1
#
_entry.id   AF-A0A1B6NYB2-F1
#
_cell.length_a   1.000
_cell.length_b   1.000
_cell.length_c   1.000
_cell.angle_alpha   90.00
_cell.angle_beta   90.00
_cell.angle_gamma   90.00
#
_symmetry.space_group_name_H-M   'P 1'
#
loop_
_entity.id
_entity.type
_entity.pdbx_description
1 polymer ?
#
loop_
_entity_poly.entity_id
_entity_poly.type
_entity_poly.pdbx_seq_one_letter_code
_entity_poly.pdbx_strand_id
1 'polypeptide(L)'
;MRRFFYAINNDNTDAMPLPKLGDLPLGSHVELPDNIVHHWCRVLRANIGDQGILFDGFGGEFKVELKAISKKNATATLLTHLKVDRTAPIISKIGLVMSRGERMDYAVQKATELGVTAIQLLSSHHGEVNLKPAQIEKKLAHWQQVAIAACEQCGLNRPPLILAPLSINEWLNQPASDALNIATMVSPIVSILSQDTYYQVLRSAANLRMQMSVPAAGQPAKPEKLASVLKQESPYIELLIGPEGGLSDDECQKAESVGFMPWQIGSRVLRTETAPVVALTTLLALYG
;
A
#
# COMPACT_ATOMS: atom_id res chain seq x y z
N MET A 1 -20.88 10.61 -3.13
CA MET A 1 -20.56 11.01 -1.74
C MET A 1 -19.03 11.02 -1.62
N ARG A 2 -18.42 12.01 -0.95
CA ARG A 2 -16.95 12.09 -0.82
C ARG A 2 -16.46 11.12 0.24
N ARG A 3 -15.25 10.57 0.06
CA ARG A 3 -14.61 9.59 0.95
C ARG A 3 -13.35 10.19 1.52
N PHE A 4 -13.10 9.96 2.80
CA PHE A 4 -11.93 10.48 3.50
C PHE A 4 -11.32 9.41 4.41
N PHE A 5 -9.99 9.34 4.44
CA PHE A 5 -9.29 8.46 5.36
C PHE A 5 -9.23 9.09 6.76
N TYR A 6 -9.78 8.38 7.73
CA TYR A 6 -9.77 8.76 9.14
C TYR A 6 -8.50 8.23 9.80
N ALA A 7 -7.44 9.05 9.79
CA ALA A 7 -6.18 8.71 10.44
C ALA A 7 -6.35 8.68 11.97
N ILE A 8 -6.09 7.52 12.57
CA ILE A 8 -6.18 7.28 14.02
C ILE A 8 -5.04 7.98 14.76
N ASN A 9 -3.90 8.16 14.12
CA ASN A 9 -2.83 8.97 14.68
C ASN A 9 -3.02 10.43 14.27
N ASN A 10 -2.94 11.35 15.24
CA ASN A 10 -2.94 12.77 14.94
C ASN A 10 -1.53 13.17 14.50
N ASP A 11 -1.38 13.89 13.39
CA ASP A 11 -0.08 14.37 12.91
C ASP A 11 0.56 15.39 13.88
N ASN A 12 -0.22 15.93 14.82
CA ASN A 12 0.26 16.71 15.95
C ASN A 12 0.67 15.78 17.11
N THR A 13 1.98 15.73 17.39
CA THR A 13 2.62 14.88 18.41
C THR A 13 2.13 15.05 19.85
N ASP A 14 1.36 16.10 20.14
CA ASP A 14 0.82 16.40 21.48
C ASP A 14 -0.66 16.01 21.67
N ALA A 15 -1.34 15.52 20.64
CA ALA A 15 -2.74 15.14 20.71
C ALA A 15 -2.92 13.63 20.98
N MET A 16 -3.92 13.27 21.79
CA MET A 16 -4.29 11.87 21.98
C MET A 16 -4.68 11.21 20.65
N PRO A 17 -4.35 9.93 20.45
CA PRO A 17 -4.77 9.20 19.26
C PRO A 17 -6.30 9.18 19.18
N LEU A 18 -6.82 9.36 17.97
CA LEU A 18 -8.24 9.25 17.67
C LEU A 18 -8.68 7.78 17.81
N PRO A 19 -9.95 7.50 18.17
CA PRO A 19 -10.44 6.13 18.31
C PRO A 19 -10.62 5.44 16.94
N LYS A 20 -10.57 4.10 16.90
CA LYS A 20 -11.07 3.34 15.74
C LYS A 20 -12.56 3.60 15.56
N LEU A 21 -13.01 3.79 14.32
CA LEU A 21 -14.42 4.09 14.07
C LEU A 21 -15.31 2.89 14.40
N GLY A 22 -14.80 1.67 14.22
CA GLY A 22 -15.50 0.43 14.55
C GLY A 22 -15.75 0.21 16.04
N ASP A 23 -15.00 0.89 16.92
CA ASP A 23 -15.12 0.76 18.38
C ASP A 23 -16.18 1.72 18.96
N LEU A 24 -16.73 2.62 18.14
CA LEU A 24 -17.70 3.63 18.55
C LEU A 24 -19.13 3.22 18.17
N PRO A 25 -20.13 3.45 19.04
CA PRO A 25 -21.52 3.22 18.68
C PRO A 25 -22.00 4.22 17.62
N LEU A 26 -22.96 3.80 16.78
CA LEU A 26 -23.64 4.71 15.85
C LEU A 26 -24.34 5.82 16.63
N GLY A 27 -24.32 7.03 16.07
CA GLY A 27 -24.75 8.26 16.73
C GLY A 27 -23.64 9.00 17.49
N SER A 28 -22.49 8.37 17.74
CA SER A 28 -21.35 9.06 18.36
C SER A 28 -20.81 10.19 17.48
N HIS A 29 -20.29 11.22 18.15
CA HIS A 29 -19.55 12.31 17.53
C HIS A 29 -18.07 11.98 17.49
N VAL A 30 -17.46 12.16 16.32
CA VAL A 30 -16.02 12.02 16.12
C VAL A 30 -15.42 13.35 15.70
N GLU A 31 -14.24 13.65 16.25
CA GLU A 31 -13.42 14.76 15.76
C GLU A 31 -12.73 14.33 14.46
N LEU A 32 -12.80 15.21 13.44
CA LEU A 32 -12.18 14.97 12.15
C LEU A 32 -10.71 15.40 12.20
N PRO A 33 -9.77 14.56 11.71
CA PRO A 33 -8.36 14.95 11.62
C PRO A 33 -8.16 16.15 10.67
N ASP A 34 -7.06 16.89 10.87
CA ASP A 34 -6.78 18.15 10.18
C ASP A 34 -6.80 18.05 8.66
N ASN A 35 -6.34 16.92 8.10
CA ASN A 35 -6.37 16.65 6.66
C ASN A 35 -7.82 16.60 6.12
N ILE A 36 -8.75 15.97 6.84
CA ILE A 36 -10.18 15.92 6.50
C ILE A 36 -10.79 17.30 6.66
N VAL A 37 -10.49 18.03 7.74
CA VAL A 37 -11.00 19.40 7.93
C VAL A 37 -10.56 20.30 6.78
N HIS A 38 -9.28 20.26 6.41
CA HIS A 38 -8.75 21.02 5.29
C HIS A 38 -9.44 20.63 3.98
N HIS A 39 -9.49 19.34 3.65
CA HIS A 39 -10.03 18.88 2.37
C HIS A 39 -11.55 19.04 2.28
N TRP A 40 -12.31 18.54 3.26
CA TRP A 40 -13.77 18.54 3.21
C TRP A 40 -14.38 19.92 3.48
N CYS A 41 -13.90 20.62 4.52
CA CYS A 41 -14.51 21.90 4.92
C CYS A 41 -13.92 23.11 4.17
N ARG A 42 -12.61 23.14 3.88
CA ARG A 42 -11.97 24.32 3.28
C ARG A 42 -11.85 24.24 1.76
N VAL A 43 -11.38 23.10 1.24
CA VAL A 43 -11.22 22.91 -0.22
C VAL A 43 -12.56 22.62 -0.88
N LEU A 44 -13.32 21.65 -0.37
CA LEU A 44 -14.63 21.28 -0.92
C LEU A 44 -15.79 22.13 -0.40
N ARG A 45 -15.55 22.98 0.61
CA ARG A 45 -16.52 23.94 1.16
C ARG A 45 -17.83 23.29 1.63
N ALA A 46 -17.73 22.12 2.27
CA ALA A 46 -18.89 21.45 2.84
C ALA A 46 -19.55 22.25 3.96
N ASN A 47 -20.86 22.10 4.08
CA ASN A 47 -21.69 22.75 5.08
C ASN A 47 -22.12 21.77 6.18
N ILE A 48 -22.53 22.30 7.33
CA ILE A 48 -23.17 21.50 8.38
C ILE A 48 -24.40 20.80 7.79
N GLY A 49 -24.54 19.51 8.05
CA GLY A 49 -25.57 18.63 7.45
C GLY A 49 -25.10 17.88 6.21
N ASP A 50 -23.96 18.24 5.61
CA ASP A 50 -23.41 17.48 4.49
C ASP A 50 -22.94 16.09 4.93
N GLN A 51 -23.16 15.11 4.06
CA GLN A 51 -22.81 13.71 4.32
C GLN A 51 -21.55 13.28 3.58
N GLY A 52 -20.72 12.50 4.26
CA GLY A 52 -19.46 11.95 3.78
C GLY A 52 -19.31 10.48 4.15
N ILE A 53 -18.24 9.88 3.66
CA ILE A 53 -17.81 8.52 4.03
C ILE A 53 -16.44 8.63 4.69
N LEU A 54 -16.29 8.01 5.85
CA LEU A 54 -15.01 7.79 6.51
C LEU A 54 -14.63 6.31 6.42
N PHE A 55 -13.34 6.04 6.29
CA PHE A 55 -12.75 4.70 6.48
C PHE A 55 -11.43 4.86 7.24
N ASP A 56 -11.12 3.95 8.16
CA ASP A 56 -9.99 4.06 9.09
C ASP A 56 -8.85 3.07 8.79
N GLY A 57 -8.96 2.30 7.69
CA GLY A 57 -7.93 1.35 7.27
C GLY A 57 -8.11 -0.07 7.82
N PHE A 58 -9.12 -0.30 8.67
CA PHE A 58 -9.43 -1.60 9.29
C PHE A 58 -10.58 -2.35 8.60
N GLY A 59 -10.93 -1.92 7.38
CA GLY A 59 -12.05 -2.43 6.59
C GLY A 59 -13.37 -1.73 6.92
N GLY A 60 -14.39 -1.99 6.10
CA GLY A 60 -15.67 -1.30 6.22
C GLY A 60 -15.59 0.18 5.86
N GLU A 61 -16.74 0.85 5.91
CA GLU A 61 -16.87 2.30 5.72
C GLU A 61 -18.03 2.86 6.54
N PHE A 62 -17.88 4.10 6.99
CA PHE A 62 -18.80 4.77 7.89
C PHE A 62 -19.41 5.97 7.18
N LYS A 63 -20.73 5.94 7.00
CA LYS A 63 -21.46 7.13 6.57
C LYS A 63 -21.51 8.11 7.74
N VAL A 64 -21.12 9.34 7.50
CA VAL A 64 -21.09 10.40 8.51
C VAL A 64 -21.82 11.65 8.04
N GLU A 65 -22.24 12.47 8.99
CA GLU A 65 -22.80 13.79 8.76
C GLU A 65 -22.02 14.85 9.51
N LEU A 66 -21.63 15.91 8.83
CA LEU A 66 -20.89 17.03 9.40
C LEU A 66 -21.79 17.82 10.36
N LYS A 67 -21.42 17.91 11.65
CA LYS A 67 -22.24 18.56 12.68
C LYS A 67 -21.73 19.92 13.12
N ALA A 68 -20.41 20.09 13.20
CA ALA A 68 -19.83 21.37 13.57
C ALA A 68 -18.58 21.66 12.75
N ILE A 69 -18.42 22.93 12.37
CA ILE A 69 -17.24 23.44 11.67
C ILE A 69 -16.77 24.68 12.42
N SER A 70 -15.50 24.68 12.81
CA SER A 70 -14.82 25.84 13.38
C SER A 70 -13.64 26.24 12.50
N LYS A 71 -12.90 27.29 12.87
CA LYS A 71 -11.70 27.70 12.11
C LYS A 71 -10.65 26.59 12.03
N LYS A 72 -10.51 25.75 13.07
CA LYS A 72 -9.46 24.72 13.16
C LYS A 72 -9.99 23.28 13.17
N ASN A 73 -11.14 23.03 13.81
CA ASN A 73 -11.65 21.68 14.04
C ASN A 73 -13.03 21.51 13.40
N ALA A 74 -13.37 20.27 13.06
CA ALA A 74 -14.73 19.90 12.68
C ALA A 74 -15.11 18.56 13.30
N THR A 75 -16.40 18.36 13.54
CA THR A 75 -16.93 17.10 14.09
C THR A 75 -18.00 16.53 13.19
N ALA A 76 -18.06 15.20 13.13
CA ALA A 76 -19.08 14.47 12.38
C ALA A 76 -19.77 13.44 13.26
N THR A 77 -21.03 13.12 12.96
CA THR A 77 -21.78 12.04 13.59
C THR A 77 -21.70 10.77 12.75
N LEU A 78 -21.40 9.63 13.38
CA LEU A 78 -21.46 8.32 12.74
C LEU A 78 -22.91 7.90 12.52
N LEU A 79 -23.35 7.78 11.26
CA LEU A 79 -24.72 7.44 10.91
C LEU A 79 -24.92 5.94 10.69
N THR A 80 -24.05 5.32 9.89
CA THR A 80 -24.20 3.92 9.49
C THR A 80 -22.83 3.32 9.20
N HIS A 81 -22.63 2.07 9.63
CA HIS A 81 -21.45 1.28 9.29
C HIS A 81 -21.82 0.26 8.22
N LEU A 82 -21.15 0.34 7.07
CA LEU A 82 -21.23 -0.64 5.99
C LEU A 82 -19.99 -1.54 6.07
N LYS A 83 -20.20 -2.83 6.30
CA LYS A 83 -19.11 -3.83 6.38
C LYS A 83 -18.48 -4.18 5.02
N VAL A 84 -18.77 -3.42 3.97
CA VAL A 84 -18.16 -3.64 2.66
C VAL A 84 -16.65 -3.46 2.77
N ASP A 85 -15.89 -4.46 2.37
CA ASP A 85 -14.43 -4.37 2.31
C ASP A 85 -14.01 -4.67 0.89
N ARG A 86 -13.53 -3.66 0.17
CA ARG A 86 -13.23 -3.73 -1.27
C ARG A 86 -11.82 -4.28 -1.54
N THR A 87 -11.24 -4.99 -0.59
CA THR A 87 -9.90 -5.57 -0.69
C THR A 87 -9.77 -6.46 -1.92
N ALA A 88 -8.59 -6.44 -2.55
CA ALA A 88 -8.28 -7.35 -3.64
C ALA A 88 -8.31 -8.81 -3.14
N PRO A 89 -8.72 -9.75 -3.99
CA PRO A 89 -8.75 -11.16 -3.63
C PRO A 89 -7.36 -11.82 -3.58
N ILE A 90 -6.31 -11.10 -3.99
CA ILE A 90 -4.92 -11.54 -3.91
C ILE A 90 -4.21 -10.61 -2.94
N ILE A 91 -3.59 -11.18 -1.91
CA ILE A 91 -2.71 -10.42 -1.03
C ILE A 91 -1.38 -10.26 -1.75
N SER A 92 -0.93 -9.02 -1.95
CA SER A 92 0.28 -8.77 -2.73
C SER A 92 1.25 -7.81 -2.05
N LYS A 93 2.52 -8.21 -1.99
CA LYS A 93 3.63 -7.36 -1.53
C LYS A 93 4.61 -7.14 -2.66
N ILE A 94 4.85 -5.88 -3.01
CA ILE A 94 5.79 -5.52 -4.06
C ILE A 94 7.08 -5.00 -3.42
N GLY A 95 8.19 -5.70 -3.65
CA GLY A 95 9.53 -5.14 -3.55
C GLY A 95 9.81 -4.27 -4.77
N LEU A 96 9.74 -2.95 -4.60
CA LEU A 96 9.87 -1.98 -5.69
C LEU A 96 11.16 -1.18 -5.53
N VAL A 97 12.06 -1.29 -6.50
CA VAL A 97 13.26 -0.45 -6.54
C VAL A 97 12.87 1.00 -6.79
N MET A 98 13.33 1.88 -5.90
CA MET A 98 12.96 3.29 -5.93
C MET A 98 13.42 3.96 -7.22
N SER A 99 12.49 4.70 -7.84
CA SER A 99 12.73 5.51 -9.05
C SER A 99 12.72 7.01 -8.72
N ARG A 100 13.37 7.83 -9.56
CA ARG A 100 13.39 9.29 -9.36
C ARG A 100 12.05 9.96 -9.72
N GLY A 101 11.79 11.08 -9.06
CA GLY A 101 10.71 12.00 -9.40
C GLY A 101 9.31 11.40 -9.22
N GLU A 102 8.39 11.82 -10.09
CA GLU A 102 6.95 11.48 -10.04
C GLU A 102 6.64 10.03 -10.45
N ARG A 103 7.61 9.31 -11.03
CA ARG A 103 7.44 7.90 -11.43
C ARG A 103 7.10 7.02 -10.24
N MET A 104 7.69 7.31 -9.09
CA MET A 104 7.40 6.57 -7.87
C MET A 104 5.98 6.85 -7.37
N ASP A 105 5.53 8.11 -7.43
CA ASP A 105 4.18 8.49 -7.06
C ASP A 105 3.15 7.79 -7.96
N TYR A 106 3.42 7.73 -9.27
CA TYR A 106 2.60 6.96 -10.22
C TYR A 106 2.56 5.47 -9.86
N ALA A 107 3.71 4.84 -9.60
CA ALA A 107 3.78 3.44 -9.23
C ALA A 107 2.98 3.12 -7.97
N VAL A 108 3.13 3.93 -6.91
CA VAL A 108 2.39 3.79 -5.64
C VAL A 108 0.90 3.99 -5.86
N GLN A 109 0.52 5.06 -6.56
CA GLN A 109 -0.88 5.36 -6.87
C GLN A 109 -1.55 4.20 -7.61
N LYS A 110 -0.94 3.73 -8.71
CA LYS A 110 -1.53 2.70 -9.56
C LYS A 110 -1.48 1.31 -8.97
N ALA A 111 -0.43 0.97 -8.22
CA ALA A 111 -0.41 -0.27 -7.45
C ALA A 111 -1.51 -0.27 -6.37
N THR A 112 -1.77 0.88 -5.75
CA THR A 112 -2.87 1.05 -4.78
C THR A 112 -4.23 0.88 -5.45
N GLU A 113 -4.48 1.53 -6.59
CA GLU A 113 -5.74 1.37 -7.34
C GLU A 113 -6.02 -0.09 -7.73
N LEU A 114 -4.97 -0.89 -7.96
CA LEU A 114 -5.03 -2.32 -8.27
C LEU A 114 -5.02 -3.22 -7.01
N GLY A 115 -5.09 -2.64 -5.81
CA GLY A 115 -5.26 -3.38 -4.57
C GLY A 115 -4.00 -4.05 -4.04
N VAL A 116 -2.83 -3.48 -4.28
CA VAL A 116 -1.60 -3.92 -3.59
C VAL A 116 -1.80 -3.86 -2.06
N THR A 117 -1.26 -4.82 -1.33
CA THR A 117 -1.36 -4.87 0.15
C THR A 117 -0.19 -4.12 0.81
N ALA A 118 1.01 -4.24 0.26
CA ALA A 118 2.19 -3.53 0.75
C ALA A 118 3.22 -3.28 -0.35
N ILE A 119 3.98 -2.20 -0.19
CA ILE A 119 5.12 -1.85 -1.04
C ILE A 119 6.35 -1.76 -0.15
N GLN A 120 7.27 -2.71 -0.33
CA GLN A 120 8.61 -2.66 0.20
C GLN A 120 9.48 -1.81 -0.71
N LEU A 121 9.94 -0.66 -0.22
CA LEU A 121 10.88 0.17 -0.97
C LEU A 121 12.25 -0.50 -0.98
N LEU A 122 12.88 -0.55 -2.16
CA LEU A 122 14.19 -1.16 -2.34
C LEU A 122 15.21 -0.18 -2.91
N SER A 123 16.46 -0.32 -2.47
CA SER A 123 17.64 0.27 -3.11
C SER A 123 18.46 -0.83 -3.78
N SER A 124 18.96 -0.55 -4.99
CA SER A 124 19.84 -1.43 -5.76
C SER A 124 21.16 -0.70 -6.04
N HIS A 125 22.23 -1.45 -6.33
CA HIS A 125 23.48 -0.88 -6.84
C HIS A 125 23.27 -0.11 -8.15
N HIS A 126 22.30 -0.52 -8.98
CA HIS A 126 21.90 0.20 -10.21
C HIS A 126 20.75 1.19 -9.97
N GLY A 127 20.32 1.33 -8.72
CA GLY A 127 19.25 2.23 -8.32
C GLY A 127 19.66 3.69 -8.42
N GLU A 128 18.82 4.49 -9.06
CA GLU A 128 19.08 5.91 -9.26
C GLU A 128 18.91 6.79 -8.02
N VAL A 129 18.34 6.23 -6.95
CA VAL A 129 17.93 6.94 -5.73
C VAL A 129 18.65 6.36 -4.52
N ASN A 130 19.45 7.20 -3.86
CA ASN A 130 20.01 6.92 -2.54
C ASN A 130 19.47 7.96 -1.55
N LEU A 131 18.57 7.55 -0.65
CA LEU A 131 17.94 8.44 0.32
C LEU A 131 18.82 8.61 1.55
N LYS A 132 19.11 9.86 1.93
CA LYS A 132 19.75 10.14 3.21
C LYS A 132 18.78 9.82 4.35
N PRO A 133 19.24 9.35 5.52
CA PRO A 133 18.37 9.02 6.65
C PRO A 133 17.35 10.11 7.00
N ALA A 134 17.77 11.38 7.00
CA ALA A 134 16.90 12.52 7.29
C ALA A 134 15.76 12.76 6.28
N GLN A 135 15.82 12.17 5.08
CA GLN A 135 14.81 12.33 4.03
C GLN A 135 13.84 11.16 3.95
N ILE A 136 14.18 10.02 4.57
CA ILE A 136 13.39 8.78 4.49
C ILE A 136 12.00 9.00 5.07
N GLU A 137 11.91 9.56 6.27
CA GLU A 137 10.63 9.78 6.96
C GLU A 137 9.67 10.66 6.13
N LYS A 138 10.16 11.79 5.61
CA LYS A 138 9.36 12.69 4.76
C LYS A 138 8.90 12.01 3.47
N LYS A 139 9.74 11.17 2.87
CA LYS A 139 9.41 10.43 1.64
C LYS A 139 8.40 9.31 1.90
N LEU A 140 8.55 8.57 3.01
CA LEU A 140 7.58 7.57 3.44
C LEU A 140 6.22 8.20 3.70
N ALA A 141 6.17 9.31 4.45
CA ALA A 141 4.93 10.04 4.71
C ALA A 141 4.27 10.51 3.40
N HIS A 142 5.04 11.05 2.46
CA HIS A 142 4.54 11.45 1.14
C HIS A 142 3.92 10.28 0.36
N TRP A 143 4.64 9.17 0.19
CA TRP A 143 4.11 8.02 -0.56
C TRP A 143 2.94 7.33 0.14
N GLN A 144 2.93 7.31 1.46
CA GLN A 144 1.78 6.83 2.21
C GLN A 144 0.55 7.73 1.98
N GLN A 145 0.74 9.05 1.88
CA GLN A 145 -0.34 9.97 1.52
C GLN A 145 -0.83 9.78 0.08
N VAL A 146 0.07 9.48 -0.86
CA VAL A 146 -0.29 9.10 -2.24
C VAL A 146 -1.18 7.85 -2.25
N ALA A 147 -0.81 6.82 -1.48
CA ALA A 147 -1.61 5.60 -1.36
C ALA A 147 -2.98 5.86 -0.70
N ILE A 148 -3.03 6.67 0.36
CA ILE A 148 -4.28 7.06 1.02
C ILE A 148 -5.22 7.78 0.05
N ALA A 149 -4.70 8.78 -0.68
CA ALA A 149 -5.47 9.53 -1.65
C ALA A 149 -5.99 8.64 -2.80
N ALA A 150 -5.19 7.65 -3.22
CA ALA A 150 -5.63 6.64 -4.18
C ALA A 150 -6.80 5.80 -3.62
N CYS A 151 -6.76 5.39 -2.34
CA CYS A 151 -7.87 4.67 -1.69
C CYS A 151 -9.14 5.50 -1.58
N GLU A 152 -9.02 6.79 -1.22
CA GLU A 152 -10.14 7.73 -1.20
C GLU A 152 -10.83 7.82 -2.56
N GLN A 153 -10.06 7.74 -3.66
CA GLN A 153 -10.56 7.83 -5.03
C GLN A 153 -11.12 6.50 -5.56
N CYS A 154 -10.40 5.39 -5.39
CA CYS A 154 -10.77 4.10 -5.98
C CYS A 154 -11.78 3.29 -5.14
N GLY A 155 -11.99 3.67 -3.89
CA GLY A 155 -12.97 3.03 -3.01
C GLY A 155 -12.41 1.94 -2.09
N LEU A 156 -11.11 1.68 -2.12
CA LEU A 156 -10.47 0.81 -1.15
C LEU A 156 -10.63 1.37 0.28
N ASN A 157 -10.81 0.46 1.24
CA ASN A 157 -10.98 0.79 2.65
C ASN A 157 -9.71 0.53 3.47
N ARG A 158 -8.66 0.00 2.82
CA ARG A 158 -7.41 -0.45 3.44
C ARG A 158 -6.22 0.09 2.65
N PRO A 159 -5.57 1.17 3.10
CA PRO A 159 -4.39 1.70 2.44
C PRO A 159 -3.22 0.72 2.48
N PRO A 160 -2.48 0.50 1.38
CA PRO A 160 -1.29 -0.33 1.43
C PRO A 160 -0.24 0.23 2.37
N LEU A 161 0.54 -0.68 2.97
CA LEU A 161 1.67 -0.29 3.80
C LEU A 161 2.86 0.11 2.92
N ILE A 162 3.36 1.33 3.08
CA ILE A 162 4.62 1.75 2.45
C ILE A 162 5.75 1.51 3.46
N LEU A 163 6.55 0.46 3.21
CA LEU A 163 7.60 0.01 4.12
C LEU A 163 8.92 0.74 3.88
N ALA A 164 9.70 0.91 4.96
CA ALA A 164 10.98 1.62 4.93
C ALA A 164 11.97 1.01 3.92
N PRO A 165 12.79 1.81 3.24
CA PRO A 165 13.76 1.31 2.28
C PRO A 165 14.73 0.27 2.86
N LEU A 166 14.95 -0.81 2.12
CA LEU A 166 15.99 -1.82 2.36
C LEU A 166 16.84 -1.97 1.09
N SER A 167 18.08 -2.42 1.22
CA SER A 167 18.79 -2.90 0.03
C SER A 167 18.13 -4.18 -0.50
N ILE A 168 18.21 -4.42 -1.81
CA ILE A 168 17.72 -5.67 -2.42
C ILE A 168 18.33 -6.89 -1.71
N ASN A 169 19.64 -6.87 -1.45
CA ASN A 169 20.32 -7.98 -0.79
C ASN A 169 19.77 -8.23 0.62
N GLU A 170 19.52 -7.19 1.41
CA GLU A 170 18.91 -7.34 2.75
C GLU A 170 17.51 -7.92 2.64
N TRP A 171 16.69 -7.42 1.70
CA TRP A 171 15.32 -7.91 1.54
C TRP A 171 15.26 -9.37 1.08
N LEU A 172 16.14 -9.78 0.15
CA LEU A 172 16.24 -11.18 -0.30
C LEU A 172 16.71 -12.12 0.82
N ASN A 173 17.57 -11.64 1.72
CA ASN A 173 18.08 -12.41 2.85
C ASN A 173 17.15 -12.43 4.06
N GLN A 174 16.06 -11.64 4.07
CA GLN A 174 15.10 -11.67 5.17
C GLN A 174 14.40 -13.04 5.22
N PRO A 175 14.37 -13.71 6.38
CA PRO A 175 13.57 -14.91 6.54
C PRO A 175 12.12 -14.60 6.18
N ALA A 176 11.45 -15.53 5.50
CA ALA A 176 10.05 -15.37 5.11
C ALA A 176 9.11 -15.08 6.31
N SER A 177 9.54 -15.43 7.53
CA SER A 177 8.83 -15.18 8.80
C SER A 177 9.16 -13.84 9.49
N ASP A 178 10.19 -13.13 9.06
CA ASP A 178 10.73 -11.92 9.72
C ASP A 178 10.52 -10.64 8.90
N ALA A 179 9.71 -10.73 7.84
CA ALA A 179 9.50 -9.69 6.83
C ALA A 179 8.81 -8.40 7.34
N LEU A 180 8.61 -8.30 8.65
CA LEU A 180 8.03 -7.16 9.36
C LEU A 180 8.79 -6.90 10.68
N ASN A 181 10.14 -6.92 10.66
CA ASN A 181 10.93 -6.28 11.71
C ASN A 181 10.69 -4.74 11.65
N ILE A 182 9.55 -4.33 12.22
CA ILE A 182 8.97 -2.98 12.25
C ILE A 182 9.80 -1.99 13.09
N ALA A 183 10.89 -2.42 13.70
CA ALA A 183 11.38 -1.78 14.90
C ALA A 183 12.21 -0.49 14.71
N THR A 184 12.51 -0.02 13.48
CA THR A 184 13.46 1.12 13.40
C THR A 184 13.15 2.30 12.47
N MET A 185 12.20 2.24 11.52
CA MET A 185 11.82 3.43 10.70
C MET A 185 10.40 3.32 10.14
N VAL A 186 9.42 2.98 10.97
CA VAL A 186 8.05 2.76 10.50
C VAL A 186 7.20 4.00 10.74
N SER A 187 6.56 4.51 9.68
CA SER A 187 5.59 5.59 9.78
C SER A 187 4.48 5.23 10.79
N PRO A 188 4.00 6.15 11.63
CA PRO A 188 3.00 5.83 12.66
C PRO A 188 1.76 5.09 12.14
N ILE A 189 1.27 5.46 10.95
CA ILE A 189 0.15 4.78 10.31
C ILE A 189 0.45 3.32 9.98
N VAL A 190 1.66 3.01 9.51
CA VAL A 190 2.05 1.62 9.22
C VAL A 190 2.17 0.82 10.52
N SER A 191 2.67 1.43 11.59
CA SER A 191 2.74 0.79 12.92
C SER A 191 1.34 0.42 13.43
N ILE A 192 0.35 1.28 13.22
CA ILE A 192 -1.05 1.06 13.62
C ILE A 192 -1.74 0.03 12.72
N LEU A 193 -1.68 0.22 11.40
CA LEU A 193 -2.36 -0.66 10.44
C LEU A 193 -1.78 -2.07 10.46
N SER A 194 -0.46 -2.23 10.58
CA SER A 194 0.20 -3.55 10.58
C SER A 194 -0.19 -4.48 11.74
N GLN A 195 -0.92 -3.97 12.73
CA GLN A 195 -1.49 -4.77 13.82
C GLN A 195 -2.77 -5.49 13.40
N ASP A 196 -3.45 -5.04 12.34
CA ASP A 196 -4.67 -5.69 11.85
C ASP A 196 -4.36 -7.05 11.20
N THR A 197 -5.26 -8.01 11.43
CA THR A 197 -5.11 -9.39 10.91
C THR A 197 -4.92 -9.44 9.38
N TYR A 198 -5.51 -8.50 8.64
CA TYR A 198 -5.33 -8.39 7.20
C TYR A 198 -3.85 -8.21 6.80
N TYR A 199 -3.11 -7.33 7.50
CA TYR A 199 -1.70 -7.09 7.19
C TYR A 199 -0.76 -8.09 7.86
N GLN A 200 -1.19 -8.75 8.93
CA GLN A 200 -0.37 -9.77 9.61
C GLN A 200 -0.02 -10.95 8.69
N VAL A 201 -0.83 -11.23 7.65
CA VAL A 201 -0.50 -12.23 6.62
C VAL A 201 0.86 -11.98 5.98
N LEU A 202 1.30 -10.72 5.88
CA LEU A 202 2.62 -10.34 5.33
C LEU A 202 3.81 -10.81 6.17
N ARG A 203 3.58 -11.34 7.38
CA ARG A 203 4.60 -11.98 8.23
C ARG A 203 4.77 -13.47 7.96
N SER A 204 3.86 -14.06 7.17
CA SER A 204 3.93 -15.45 6.76
C SER A 204 4.72 -15.60 5.46
N ALA A 205 5.14 -16.82 5.16
CA ALA A 205 5.75 -17.10 3.86
C ALA A 205 4.73 -16.94 2.72
N ALA A 206 5.12 -16.24 1.66
CA ALA A 206 4.30 -16.10 0.47
C ALA A 206 4.06 -17.47 -0.21
N ASN A 207 2.85 -17.66 -0.74
CA ASN A 207 2.51 -18.84 -1.54
C ASN A 207 3.30 -18.88 -2.85
N LEU A 208 3.67 -17.71 -3.38
CA LEU A 208 4.50 -17.57 -4.57
C LEU A 208 5.33 -16.29 -4.51
N ARG A 209 6.58 -16.38 -4.93
CA ARG A 209 7.51 -15.26 -5.11
C ARG A 209 7.87 -15.16 -6.58
N MET A 210 7.74 -13.99 -7.19
CA MET A 210 8.06 -13.78 -8.59
C MET A 210 8.92 -12.54 -8.78
N GLN A 211 9.91 -12.63 -9.66
CA GLN A 211 10.72 -11.48 -10.06
C GLN A 211 10.37 -11.09 -11.49
N MET A 212 10.09 -9.81 -11.70
CA MET A 212 9.87 -9.27 -13.05
C MET A 212 11.19 -9.29 -13.80
N SER A 213 11.26 -10.11 -14.85
CA SER A 213 12.47 -10.24 -15.66
C SER A 213 12.40 -9.40 -16.93
N VAL A 214 13.58 -8.96 -17.38
CA VAL A 214 13.73 -8.31 -18.68
C VAL A 214 13.56 -9.38 -19.77
N PRO A 215 12.85 -9.11 -20.88
CA PRO A 215 12.66 -10.08 -21.94
C PRO A 215 13.97 -10.65 -22.48
N ALA A 216 14.15 -11.97 -22.37
CA ALA A 216 15.29 -12.70 -22.93
C ALA A 216 14.87 -14.09 -23.40
N ALA A 217 15.60 -14.66 -24.36
CA ALA A 217 15.33 -16.01 -24.85
C ALA A 217 15.48 -17.04 -23.72
N GLY A 218 14.46 -17.88 -23.50
CA GLY A 218 14.46 -18.93 -22.48
C GLY A 218 13.89 -18.54 -21.11
N GLN A 219 13.56 -17.26 -20.89
CA GLN A 219 12.84 -16.83 -19.69
C GLN A 219 11.40 -17.39 -19.69
N PRO A 220 10.90 -17.96 -18.58
CA PRO A 220 9.53 -18.45 -18.54
C PRO A 220 8.52 -17.30 -18.60
N ALA A 221 7.58 -17.39 -19.54
CA ALA A 221 6.50 -16.41 -19.70
C ALA A 221 5.54 -16.37 -18.49
N LYS A 222 5.41 -17.49 -17.77
CA LYS A 222 4.63 -17.59 -16.53
C LYS A 222 5.22 -18.68 -15.64
N PRO A 223 5.33 -18.48 -14.31
CA PRO A 223 5.67 -19.56 -13.40
C PRO A 223 4.62 -20.68 -13.44
N GLU A 224 5.06 -21.94 -13.47
CA GLU A 224 4.15 -23.10 -13.55
C GLU A 224 3.16 -23.15 -12.37
N LYS A 225 3.63 -22.76 -11.18
CA LYS A 225 2.84 -22.75 -9.94
C LYS A 225 1.78 -21.65 -9.90
N LEU A 226 1.84 -20.62 -10.77
CA LEU A 226 0.95 -19.47 -10.69
C LEU A 226 -0.54 -19.90 -10.77
N ALA A 227 -0.87 -20.77 -11.71
CA ALA A 227 -2.26 -21.19 -11.92
C ALA A 227 -2.83 -22.01 -10.75
N SER A 228 -2.00 -22.76 -10.01
CA SER A 228 -2.46 -23.51 -8.83
C SER A 228 -2.53 -22.62 -7.58
N VAL A 229 -1.64 -21.64 -7.45
CA VAL A 229 -1.66 -20.66 -6.36
C VAL A 229 -2.88 -19.74 -6.47
N LEU A 230 -3.22 -19.26 -7.67
CA LEU A 230 -4.39 -18.40 -7.88
C LEU A 230 -5.74 -19.10 -7.62
N LYS A 231 -5.77 -20.44 -7.48
CA LYS A 231 -6.99 -21.18 -7.07
C LYS A 231 -7.18 -21.24 -5.55
N GLN A 232 -6.17 -20.83 -4.78
CA GLN A 232 -6.27 -20.80 -3.32
C GLN A 232 -7.13 -19.61 -2.89
N GLU A 233 -7.72 -19.70 -1.71
CA GLU A 233 -8.44 -18.56 -1.13
C GLU A 233 -7.42 -17.52 -0.63
N SER A 234 -7.52 -16.29 -1.14
CA SER A 234 -6.68 -15.16 -0.72
C SER A 234 -5.16 -15.45 -0.77
N PRO A 235 -4.60 -15.88 -1.91
CA PRO A 235 -3.19 -16.24 -1.99
C PRO A 235 -2.31 -15.01 -1.74
N TYR A 236 -1.24 -15.21 -0.98
CA TYR A 236 -0.20 -14.21 -0.75
C TYR A 236 0.93 -14.36 -1.78
N ILE A 237 1.15 -13.31 -2.57
CA ILE A 237 2.16 -13.25 -3.63
C ILE A 237 3.14 -12.10 -3.37
N GLU A 238 4.44 -12.39 -3.44
CA GLU A 238 5.51 -11.39 -3.43
C GLU A 238 6.03 -11.14 -4.85
N LEU A 239 6.19 -9.87 -5.22
CA LEU A 239 6.72 -9.43 -6.50
C LEU A 239 8.00 -8.63 -6.30
N LEU A 240 9.07 -8.97 -7.00
CA LEU A 240 10.28 -8.16 -7.08
C LEU A 240 10.31 -7.41 -8.41
N ILE A 241 10.40 -6.09 -8.36
CA ILE A 241 10.44 -5.20 -9.51
C ILE A 241 11.70 -4.33 -9.43
N GLY A 242 12.63 -4.59 -10.34
CA GLY A 242 13.91 -3.89 -10.46
C GLY A 242 13.80 -2.44 -10.98
N PRO A 243 14.94 -1.73 -11.09
CA PRO A 243 14.99 -0.39 -11.68
C PRO A 243 14.85 -0.44 -13.21
N GLU A 244 14.90 0.72 -13.87
CA GLU A 244 14.71 0.84 -15.34
C GLU A 244 15.77 0.04 -16.13
N GLY A 245 16.97 -0.10 -15.58
CA GLY A 245 18.05 -0.93 -16.15
C GLY A 245 17.93 -2.43 -15.85
N GLY A 246 16.88 -2.87 -15.16
CA GLY A 246 16.73 -4.24 -14.67
C GLY A 246 17.61 -4.54 -13.46
N LEU A 247 17.41 -5.73 -12.89
CA LEU A 247 18.27 -6.30 -11.86
C LEU A 247 19.59 -6.78 -12.50
N SER A 248 20.68 -6.78 -11.74
CA SER A 248 21.91 -7.42 -12.19
C SER A 248 21.77 -8.95 -12.24
N ASP A 249 22.67 -9.64 -12.95
CA ASP A 249 22.68 -11.11 -12.99
C ASP A 249 22.85 -11.70 -11.58
N ASP A 250 23.68 -11.08 -10.74
CA ASP A 250 23.88 -11.49 -9.34
C ASP A 250 22.60 -11.29 -8.50
N GLU A 251 21.87 -10.19 -8.71
CA GLU A 251 20.59 -9.94 -8.03
C GLU A 251 19.53 -10.95 -8.47
N CYS A 252 19.46 -11.27 -9.77
CA CYS A 252 18.57 -12.30 -10.31
C CYS A 252 18.88 -13.68 -9.71
N GLN A 253 20.15 -14.09 -9.70
CA GLN A 253 20.57 -15.39 -9.16
C GLN A 253 20.30 -15.49 -7.65
N LYS A 254 20.53 -14.41 -6.89
CA LYS A 254 20.18 -14.36 -5.46
C LYS A 254 18.68 -14.44 -5.23
N ALA A 255 17.88 -13.76 -6.05
CA ALA A 255 16.43 -13.83 -5.93
C ALA A 255 15.94 -15.27 -6.20
N GLU A 256 16.48 -15.93 -7.23
CA GLU A 256 16.17 -17.34 -7.54
C GLU A 256 16.59 -18.29 -6.41
N SER A 257 17.76 -18.09 -5.79
CA SER A 257 18.23 -18.94 -4.69
C SER A 257 17.37 -18.86 -3.44
N VAL A 258 16.62 -17.76 -3.25
CA VAL A 258 15.63 -17.59 -2.16
C VAL A 258 14.18 -17.77 -2.63
N GLY A 259 13.99 -18.35 -3.81
CA GLY A 259 12.71 -18.87 -4.29
C GLY A 259 11.89 -17.92 -5.18
N PHE A 260 12.43 -16.77 -5.61
CA PHE A 260 11.77 -15.95 -6.62
C PHE A 260 11.84 -16.63 -7.99
N MET A 261 10.68 -16.82 -8.61
CA MET A 261 10.60 -17.34 -9.97
C MET A 261 10.62 -16.20 -10.98
N PRO A 262 11.44 -16.26 -12.04
CA PRO A 262 11.38 -15.26 -13.10
C PRO A 262 9.99 -15.23 -13.75
N TRP A 263 9.52 -14.02 -14.04
CA TRP A 263 8.25 -13.79 -14.68
C TRP A 263 8.38 -12.68 -15.73
N GLN A 264 8.24 -13.08 -16.99
CA GLN A 264 8.27 -12.17 -18.12
C GLN A 264 6.85 -11.89 -18.64
N ILE A 265 6.44 -10.62 -18.68
CA ILE A 265 5.14 -10.23 -19.23
C ILE A 265 5.33 -9.53 -20.59
N GLY A 266 5.06 -10.26 -21.66
CA GLY A 266 5.21 -9.76 -23.04
C GLY A 266 6.67 -9.74 -23.52
N SER A 267 6.90 -9.14 -24.68
CA SER A 267 8.21 -9.11 -25.36
C SER A 267 8.98 -7.79 -25.23
N ARG A 268 8.44 -6.83 -24.47
CA ARG A 268 8.98 -5.47 -24.36
C ARG A 268 9.42 -5.20 -22.93
N VAL A 269 10.53 -4.49 -22.78
CA VAL A 269 10.98 -3.97 -21.50
C VAL A 269 9.94 -2.97 -20.99
N LEU A 270 9.42 -3.20 -19.79
CA LEU A 270 8.50 -2.28 -19.11
C LEU A 270 9.31 -1.30 -18.27
N ARG A 271 8.84 -0.06 -18.18
CA ARG A 271 9.39 0.90 -17.22
C ARG A 271 9.05 0.48 -15.79
N THR A 272 9.89 0.88 -14.84
CA THR A 272 9.72 0.56 -13.41
C THR A 272 8.34 0.93 -12.88
N GLU A 273 7.79 2.08 -13.29
CA GLU A 273 6.45 2.53 -12.87
C GLU A 273 5.30 1.79 -13.57
N THR A 274 5.55 1.21 -14.75
CA THR A 274 4.57 0.43 -15.51
C THR A 274 4.52 -1.03 -15.06
N ALA A 275 5.64 -1.60 -14.64
CA ALA A 275 5.74 -3.00 -14.25
C ALA A 275 4.75 -3.40 -13.11
N PRO A 276 4.59 -2.64 -12.00
CA PRO A 276 3.59 -2.95 -10.97
C PRO A 276 2.17 -3.01 -11.52
N VAL A 277 1.83 -2.07 -12.42
CA VAL A 277 0.50 -1.95 -13.02
C VAL A 277 0.19 -3.19 -13.86
N VAL A 278 1.12 -3.57 -14.73
CA VAL A 278 0.97 -4.73 -15.61
C VAL A 278 0.94 -6.03 -14.80
N ALA A 279 1.84 -6.17 -13.82
CA ALA A 279 1.92 -7.36 -12.95
C ALA A 279 0.62 -7.58 -12.18
N LEU A 280 0.16 -6.58 -11.40
CA LEU A 280 -1.06 -6.68 -10.61
C LEU A 280 -2.30 -6.88 -11.48
N THR A 281 -2.42 -6.16 -12.60
CA THR A 281 -3.54 -6.34 -13.54
C THR A 281 -3.57 -7.77 -14.09
N THR A 282 -2.41 -8.32 -14.42
CA THR A 282 -2.31 -9.70 -14.93
C THR A 282 -2.71 -10.71 -13.85
N LEU A 283 -2.28 -10.52 -12.61
CA LEU A 283 -2.68 -11.40 -11.50
C LEU A 283 -4.19 -11.37 -11.27
N LEU A 284 -4.79 -10.16 -11.23
CA LEU A 284 -6.24 -10.00 -11.08
C LEU A 284 -7.01 -10.64 -12.25
N ALA A 285 -6.54 -10.47 -13.48
CA ALA A 285 -7.17 -11.05 -14.66
C ALA A 285 -7.07 -12.58 -14.70
N LEU A 286 -6.05 -13.17 -14.09
CA LEU A 286 -5.85 -14.63 -14.04
C LEU A 286 -6.49 -15.30 -12.81
N TYR A 287 -6.81 -14.54 -11.76
CA TYR A 287 -7.46 -15.05 -10.57
C TYR A 287 -8.96 -15.30 -10.78
N GLY A 288 -9.58 -14.55 -11.70
CA GLY A 288 -10.99 -14.66 -12.08
C GLY A 288 -11.30 -15.93 -12.86
#